data_AF-A0A953B7U2-F1
#
_entry.id   AF-A0A953B7U2-F1
#
_cell.length_a   1.000
_cell.length_b   1.000
_cell.length_c   1.000
_cell.angle_alpha   90.00
_cell.angle_beta   90.00
_cell.angle_gamma   90.00
#
_symmetry.space_group_name_H-M   'P 1'
#
loop_
_entity.id
_entity.type
_entity.pdbx_description
1 polymer ?
#
loop_
_entity_poly.entity_id
_entity_poly.type
_entity_poly.pdbx_seq_one_letter_code
_entity_poly.pdbx_strand_id
1 'polypeptide(L)'
;MKIAVSKIAAAKSQLLEASNLFFEERDPVSIHTLTCAALQILHDHFEDIGQVWDHNLIFHYDLIYIKDEYRKQYFDKAREAANFFKHTDRDLKTGKTSIEFNTEENAFYIFEASRCLRIIEGSNYVFHPEFRAFVCWLGLKYPNWFKGNAIKLLFSGKDVSPDNYKYFRDAIGYLKANPSLMLDERRSE
;
A
#
# COMPACT_ATOMS: atom_id res chain seq x y z
N MET A 1 -10.79 27.48 -5.68
CA MET A 1 -9.37 27.44 -5.29
C MET A 1 -8.65 26.50 -6.26
N LYS A 2 -7.43 26.82 -6.71
CA LYS A 2 -6.60 25.95 -7.56
C LYS A 2 -5.30 25.64 -6.80
N ILE A 3 -4.84 24.38 -6.85
CA ILE A 3 -3.56 23.96 -6.26
C ILE A 3 -2.72 23.25 -7.32
N ALA A 4 -1.40 23.37 -7.24
CA ALA A 4 -0.48 22.57 -8.04
C ALA A 4 -0.20 21.24 -7.31
N VAL A 5 -0.31 20.11 -8.01
CA VAL A 5 -0.09 18.78 -7.44
C VAL A 5 0.86 18.01 -8.37
N SER A 6 2.00 17.56 -7.85
CA SER A 6 2.91 16.68 -8.58
C SER A 6 2.38 15.25 -8.63
N LYS A 7 2.90 14.42 -9.54
CA LYS A 7 2.50 13.01 -9.65
C LYS A 7 2.75 12.23 -8.35
N ILE A 8 3.95 12.36 -7.77
CA ILE A 8 4.29 11.72 -6.49
C ILE A 8 3.43 12.26 -5.34
N ALA A 9 3.14 13.57 -5.29
CA ALA A 9 2.24 14.13 -4.29
C ALA A 9 0.81 13.57 -4.43
N ALA A 10 0.32 13.36 -5.65
CA ALA A 10 -0.98 12.74 -5.91
C ALA A 10 -1.00 11.27 -5.45
N ALA A 11 0.01 10.48 -5.82
CA ALA A 11 0.13 9.08 -5.40
C ALA A 11 0.18 8.94 -3.87
N LYS A 12 0.98 9.79 -3.21
CA LYS A 12 1.05 9.84 -1.76
C LYS A 12 -0.29 10.20 -1.13
N SER A 13 -0.99 11.21 -1.65
CA SER A 13 -2.30 11.60 -1.13
C SER A 13 -3.32 10.47 -1.27
N GLN A 14 -3.34 9.78 -2.41
CA GLN A 14 -4.24 8.64 -2.63
C GLN A 14 -3.92 7.48 -1.68
N LEU A 15 -2.64 7.17 -1.49
CA LEU A 15 -2.21 6.08 -0.62
C LEU A 15 -2.51 6.37 0.87
N LEU A 16 -2.27 7.60 1.33
CA LEU A 16 -2.62 8.01 2.70
C LEU A 16 -4.13 7.93 2.94
N GLU A 17 -4.95 8.37 1.99
CA GLU A 17 -6.40 8.25 2.09
C GLU A 17 -6.83 6.79 2.13
N ALA A 18 -6.29 5.94 1.24
CA ALA A 18 -6.59 4.51 1.24
C ALA A 18 -6.24 3.83 2.58
N SER A 19 -5.09 4.18 3.18
CA SER A 19 -4.72 3.68 4.51
C SER A 19 -5.66 4.14 5.62
N ASN A 20 -6.14 5.39 5.59
CA ASN A 20 -7.13 5.87 6.56
C ASN A 20 -8.46 5.13 6.39
N LEU A 21 -8.97 5.02 5.15
CA LEU A 21 -10.20 4.27 4.85
C LEU A 21 -10.12 2.81 5.30
N PHE A 22 -8.95 2.18 5.14
CA PHE A 22 -8.69 0.82 5.60
C PHE A 22 -8.86 0.68 7.11
N PHE A 23 -8.27 1.59 7.90
CA PHE A 23 -8.41 1.57 9.36
C PHE A 23 -9.74 2.09 9.89
N GLU A 24 -10.49 2.80 9.06
CA GLU A 24 -11.87 3.20 9.33
C GLU A 24 -12.89 2.13 8.91
N GLU A 25 -12.44 1.00 8.34
CA GLU A 25 -13.30 -0.08 7.82
C GLU A 25 -14.35 0.44 6.83
N ARG A 26 -13.94 1.39 5.98
CA ARG A 26 -14.78 2.02 4.96
C ARG A 26 -14.77 1.22 3.65
N ASP A 27 -15.31 1.83 2.58
CA ASP A 27 -15.57 1.16 1.31
C ASP A 27 -14.31 0.49 0.70
N PRO A 28 -14.29 -0.85 0.57
CA PRO A 28 -13.15 -1.58 0.05
C PRO A 28 -12.89 -1.34 -1.45
N VAL A 29 -13.90 -0.95 -2.23
CA VAL A 29 -13.73 -0.60 -3.66
C VAL A 29 -12.97 0.72 -3.80
N SER A 30 -13.31 1.71 -2.97
CA SER A 30 -12.58 2.98 -2.90
C SER A 30 -11.13 2.79 -2.45
N ILE A 31 -10.90 1.95 -1.44
CA ILE A 31 -9.54 1.61 -0.98
C ILE A 31 -8.72 1.04 -2.14
N HIS A 32 -9.24 -0.01 -2.81
CA HIS A 32 -8.56 -0.64 -3.93
C HIS A 32 -8.25 0.35 -5.05
N THR A 33 -9.25 1.15 -5.42
CA THR A 33 -9.16 2.12 -6.51
C THR A 33 -8.07 3.18 -6.25
N LEU A 34 -8.07 3.75 -5.04
CA LEU A 34 -7.06 4.75 -4.64
C LEU A 34 -5.67 4.15 -4.60
N THR A 35 -5.52 2.96 -4.02
CA THR A 35 -4.22 2.29 -3.93
C THR A 35 -3.69 1.90 -5.30
N CYS A 36 -4.53 1.35 -6.19
CA CYS A 36 -4.11 1.01 -7.56
C CYS A 36 -3.75 2.24 -8.39
N ALA A 37 -4.46 3.36 -8.21
CA ALA A 37 -4.10 4.61 -8.85
C ALA A 37 -2.73 5.13 -8.36
N ALA A 38 -2.47 5.06 -7.06
CA ALA A 38 -1.17 5.40 -6.49
C ALA A 38 -0.07 4.47 -7.03
N LEU A 39 -0.30 3.16 -7.01
CA LEU A 39 0.66 2.16 -7.44
C LEU A 39 1.02 2.30 -8.94
N GLN A 40 0.05 2.63 -9.79
CA GLN A 40 0.31 2.90 -11.21
C GLN A 40 1.27 4.09 -11.37
N ILE A 41 1.00 5.22 -10.69
CA ILE A 41 1.88 6.39 -10.73
C ILE A 41 3.30 6.05 -10.26
N LEU A 42 3.41 5.26 -9.19
CA LEU A 42 4.69 4.88 -8.59
C LEU A 42 5.46 3.93 -9.52
N HIS A 43 4.82 2.89 -10.05
CA HIS A 43 5.46 2.00 -11.03
C HIS A 43 5.97 2.75 -12.26
N ASP A 44 5.18 3.68 -12.79
CA ASP A 44 5.62 4.49 -13.95
C ASP A 44 6.86 5.36 -13.62
N HIS A 45 7.09 5.72 -12.36
CA HIS A 45 8.28 6.49 -11.94
C HIS A 45 9.55 5.65 -11.74
N PHE A 46 9.44 4.32 -11.60
CA PHE A 46 10.62 3.47 -11.41
C PHE A 46 11.49 3.42 -12.67
N GLU A 47 10.87 3.44 -13.86
CA GLU A 47 11.59 3.55 -15.13
C GLU A 47 12.40 4.86 -15.21
N ASP A 48 11.85 5.95 -14.68
CA ASP A 48 12.46 7.29 -14.75
C ASP A 48 13.68 7.48 -13.83
N ILE A 49 13.73 6.79 -12.69
CA ILE A 49 14.81 6.96 -11.68
C ILE A 49 16.00 6.01 -11.87
N GLY A 50 15.98 5.17 -12.91
CA GLY A 50 17.07 4.24 -13.23
C GLY A 50 17.38 3.22 -12.13
N GLN A 51 16.47 3.02 -11.18
CA GLN A 51 16.62 2.01 -10.14
C GLN A 51 16.28 0.64 -10.72
N VAL A 52 17.18 -0.33 -10.50
CA VAL A 52 16.87 -1.74 -10.76
C VAL A 52 15.75 -2.15 -9.82
N TRP A 53 14.66 -2.66 -10.41
CA TRP A 53 13.47 -3.09 -9.67
C TRP A 53 13.82 -3.96 -8.46
N ASP A 54 13.24 -3.65 -7.31
CA ASP A 54 13.22 -4.62 -6.21
C ASP A 54 12.36 -5.80 -6.68
N HIS A 55 13.01 -6.88 -7.07
CA HIS A 55 12.37 -8.10 -7.56
C HIS A 55 11.46 -8.77 -6.52
N ASN A 56 11.38 -8.24 -5.29
CA ASN A 56 10.41 -8.64 -4.26
C ASN A 56 9.12 -7.80 -4.27
N LEU A 57 8.90 -6.94 -5.26
CA LEU A 57 7.65 -6.21 -5.49
C LEU A 57 6.58 -7.14 -6.08
N ILE A 58 5.63 -7.56 -5.24
CA ILE A 58 4.70 -8.65 -5.49
C ILE A 58 3.80 -8.37 -6.69
N PHE A 59 3.39 -7.12 -6.94
CA PHE A 59 2.42 -6.81 -8.01
C PHE A 59 3.06 -6.29 -9.28
N HIS A 60 4.38 -6.38 -9.42
CA HIS A 60 5.09 -6.01 -10.63
C HIS A 60 5.08 -7.12 -11.68
N TYR A 61 5.05 -6.76 -12.97
CA TYR A 61 5.00 -7.74 -14.06
C TYR A 61 6.32 -8.54 -14.23
N ASP A 62 7.44 -7.99 -13.75
CA ASP A 62 8.77 -8.61 -13.73
C ASP A 62 9.11 -9.31 -12.39
N LEU A 63 8.09 -9.84 -11.70
CA LEU A 63 8.29 -10.62 -10.48
C LEU A 63 9.08 -11.91 -10.75
N ILE A 64 10.23 -12.08 -10.10
CA ILE A 64 11.14 -13.23 -10.32
C ILE A 64 10.56 -14.59 -9.89
N TYR A 65 9.49 -14.58 -9.09
CA TYR A 65 8.83 -15.80 -8.61
C TYR A 65 7.83 -16.37 -9.62
N ILE A 66 7.52 -15.66 -10.70
CA ILE A 66 6.59 -16.08 -11.74
C ILE A 66 7.38 -16.43 -13.00
N LYS A 67 7.22 -17.68 -13.47
CA LYS A 67 7.83 -18.09 -14.75
C LYS A 67 7.30 -17.25 -15.90
N ASP A 68 8.14 -17.01 -16.90
CA ASP A 68 7.85 -16.14 -18.04
C ASP A 68 6.53 -16.51 -18.73
N GLU A 69 6.22 -17.80 -18.88
CA GLU A 69 4.97 -18.26 -19.50
C GLU A 69 3.69 -17.88 -18.72
N TYR A 70 3.79 -17.57 -17.43
CA TYR A 70 2.66 -17.22 -16.56
C TYR A 70 2.57 -15.72 -16.25
N ARG A 71 3.56 -14.89 -16.62
CA ARG A 71 3.60 -13.47 -16.25
C ARG A 71 2.37 -12.70 -16.73
N LYS A 72 1.94 -12.91 -17.98
CA LYS A 72 0.73 -12.26 -18.52
C LYS A 72 -0.52 -12.67 -17.74
N GLN A 73 -0.68 -13.96 -17.46
CA GLN A 73 -1.84 -14.46 -16.71
C GLN A 73 -1.86 -13.90 -15.28
N TYR A 74 -0.70 -13.88 -14.62
CA TYR A 74 -0.55 -13.29 -13.29
C TYR A 74 -0.93 -11.82 -13.30
N PHE A 75 -0.40 -11.05 -14.25
CA PHE A 75 -0.65 -9.63 -14.38
C PHE A 75 -2.11 -9.30 -14.69
N ASP A 76 -2.72 -10.04 -15.62
CA ASP A 76 -4.13 -9.88 -15.96
C ASP A 76 -5.01 -10.15 -14.72
N LYS A 77 -4.66 -11.18 -13.93
CA LYS A 77 -5.38 -11.52 -12.69
C LYS A 77 -5.19 -10.46 -11.60
N ALA A 78 -3.96 -10.01 -11.38
CA ALA A 78 -3.65 -8.93 -10.42
C ALA A 78 -4.31 -7.59 -10.81
N ARG A 79 -4.66 -7.39 -12.08
CA ARG A 79 -5.35 -6.17 -12.53
C ARG A 79 -6.85 -6.35 -12.70
N GLU A 80 -7.40 -7.53 -12.38
CA GLU A 80 -8.79 -7.83 -12.69
C GLU A 80 -9.76 -6.87 -11.99
N ALA A 81 -9.65 -6.72 -10.67
CA ALA A 81 -10.51 -5.84 -9.88
C ALA A 81 -10.34 -4.37 -10.30
N ALA A 82 -9.10 -3.88 -10.36
CA ALA A 82 -8.80 -2.52 -10.80
C ALA A 82 -9.30 -2.21 -12.22
N ASN A 83 -9.25 -3.17 -13.15
CA ASN A 83 -9.78 -3.02 -14.50
C ASN A 83 -11.30 -3.01 -14.51
N PHE A 84 -11.95 -3.92 -13.77
CA PHE A 84 -13.40 -3.98 -13.64
C PHE A 84 -13.97 -2.67 -13.09
N PHE A 85 -13.32 -2.06 -12.09
CA PHE A 85 -13.78 -0.80 -11.50
C PHE A 85 -13.61 0.42 -12.43
N LYS A 86 -12.73 0.39 -13.44
CA LYS A 86 -12.43 1.56 -14.30
C LYS A 86 -12.89 1.44 -15.76
N HIS A 87 -13.06 0.23 -16.29
CA HIS A 87 -13.29 -0.03 -17.73
C HIS A 87 -14.70 -0.55 -18.03
N THR A 88 -15.70 0.22 -17.64
CA THR A 88 -17.12 -0.12 -17.83
C THR A 88 -17.48 -0.39 -19.29
N ASP A 89 -16.81 0.27 -20.25
CA ASP A 89 -17.08 0.15 -21.68
C ASP A 89 -16.78 -1.24 -22.26
N ARG A 90 -15.80 -1.95 -21.70
CA ARG A 90 -15.40 -3.30 -22.14
C ARG A 90 -16.26 -4.37 -21.49
N ASP A 91 -16.54 -4.21 -20.20
CA ASP A 91 -17.28 -5.21 -19.42
C ASP A 91 -18.77 -5.24 -19.76
N LEU A 92 -19.39 -4.08 -20.05
CA LEU A 92 -20.79 -4.06 -20.50
C LEU A 92 -20.98 -4.76 -21.85
N LYS A 93 -20.00 -4.72 -22.75
CA LYS A 93 -20.07 -5.40 -24.06
C LYS A 93 -20.06 -6.91 -23.93
N THR A 94 -19.47 -7.45 -22.86
CA THR A 94 -19.42 -8.89 -22.59
C THR A 94 -20.51 -9.36 -21.61
N GLY A 95 -21.36 -8.43 -21.14
CA GLY A 95 -22.40 -8.72 -20.14
C GLY A 95 -21.86 -8.85 -18.71
N LYS A 96 -20.57 -8.56 -18.47
CA LYS A 96 -19.96 -8.61 -17.13
C LYS A 96 -20.42 -7.38 -16.35
N THR A 97 -21.28 -7.60 -15.35
CA THR A 97 -21.86 -6.52 -14.52
C THR A 97 -21.49 -6.65 -13.04
N SER A 98 -20.84 -7.74 -12.64
CA SER A 98 -20.36 -7.99 -11.29
C SER A 98 -19.02 -8.72 -11.29
N ILE A 99 -18.27 -8.57 -10.20
CA ILE A 99 -17.06 -9.33 -9.89
C ILE A 99 -17.11 -9.79 -8.44
N GLU A 100 -16.54 -10.96 -8.15
CA GLU A 100 -16.21 -11.35 -6.78
C GLU A 100 -14.89 -10.67 -6.40
N PHE A 101 -14.96 -9.71 -5.49
CA PHE A 101 -13.80 -8.92 -5.08
C PHE A 101 -13.29 -9.38 -3.72
N ASN A 102 -12.06 -9.91 -3.68
CA ASN A 102 -11.38 -10.25 -2.44
C ASN A 102 -10.82 -8.99 -1.77
N THR A 103 -11.52 -8.50 -0.75
CA THR A 103 -11.15 -7.27 -0.05
C THR A 103 -9.83 -7.36 0.72
N GLU A 104 -9.36 -8.58 1.04
CA GLU A 104 -8.06 -8.78 1.70
C GLU A 104 -6.89 -8.35 0.81
N GLU A 105 -7.09 -8.34 -0.51
CA GLU A 105 -6.08 -7.89 -1.47
C GLU A 105 -5.61 -6.46 -1.19
N ASN A 106 -6.52 -5.60 -0.72
CA ASN A 106 -6.21 -4.19 -0.41
C ASN A 106 -5.01 -4.03 0.53
N ALA A 107 -4.86 -4.91 1.52
CA ALA A 107 -3.73 -4.86 2.43
C ALA A 107 -2.39 -5.04 1.68
N PHE A 108 -2.34 -5.97 0.73
CA PHE A 108 -1.14 -6.22 -0.05
C PHE A 108 -0.84 -5.07 -1.01
N TYR A 109 -1.85 -4.49 -1.66
CA TYR A 109 -1.66 -3.32 -2.52
C TYR A 109 -1.18 -2.11 -1.72
N ILE A 110 -1.71 -1.86 -0.51
CA ILE A 110 -1.28 -0.75 0.34
C ILE A 110 0.18 -0.96 0.76
N PHE A 111 0.54 -2.19 1.13
CA PHE A 111 1.92 -2.54 1.48
C PHE A 111 2.89 -2.27 0.33
N GLU A 112 2.55 -2.78 -0.87
CA GLU A 112 3.35 -2.60 -2.07
C GLU A 112 3.52 -1.13 -2.43
N ALA A 113 2.42 -0.37 -2.48
CA ALA A 113 2.46 1.05 -2.81
C ALA A 113 3.27 1.85 -1.77
N SER A 114 3.21 1.47 -0.50
CA SER A 114 4.03 2.09 0.57
C SER A 114 5.51 1.82 0.38
N ARG A 115 5.89 0.60 -0.04
CA ARG A 115 7.28 0.26 -0.38
C ARG A 115 7.76 1.03 -1.59
N CYS A 116 6.96 1.05 -2.66
CA CYS A 116 7.26 1.81 -3.88
C CYS A 116 7.50 3.29 -3.59
N LEU A 117 6.62 3.92 -2.80
CA LEU A 117 6.77 5.32 -2.39
C LEU A 117 8.07 5.55 -1.61
N ARG A 118 8.40 4.66 -0.66
CA ARG A 118 9.66 4.74 0.09
C ARG A 118 10.89 4.66 -0.81
N ILE A 119 10.88 3.77 -1.79
CA ILE A 119 12.00 3.61 -2.73
C ILE A 119 12.16 4.86 -3.61
N ILE A 120 11.05 5.40 -4.12
CA ILE A 120 11.06 6.57 -5.00
C ILE A 120 11.45 7.85 -4.25
N GLU A 121 10.92 8.07 -3.04
CA GLU A 121 11.29 9.26 -2.26
C GLU A 121 12.70 9.16 -1.66
N GLY A 122 13.23 7.95 -1.45
CA GLY A 122 14.60 7.71 -0.99
C GLY A 122 14.92 8.46 0.31
N SER A 123 15.97 9.28 0.30
CA SER A 123 16.36 10.11 1.45
C SER A 123 15.36 11.22 1.79
N ASN A 124 14.47 11.58 0.85
CA ASN A 124 13.40 12.55 1.07
C ASN A 124 12.14 11.91 1.68
N TYR A 125 12.11 10.59 1.84
CA TYR A 125 10.94 9.89 2.35
C TYR A 125 10.59 10.36 3.76
N VAL A 126 9.32 10.74 3.93
CA VAL A 126 8.76 11.11 5.23
C VAL A 126 7.93 9.95 5.76
N PHE A 127 8.28 9.46 6.94
CA PHE A 127 7.51 8.40 7.57
C PHE A 127 6.17 8.94 8.06
N HIS A 128 5.09 8.53 7.39
CA HIS A 128 3.73 8.95 7.73
C HIS A 128 3.13 8.05 8.83
N PRO A 129 2.37 8.62 9.78
CA PRO A 129 1.68 7.85 10.82
C PRO A 129 0.84 6.69 10.29
N GLU A 130 0.14 6.89 9.16
CA GLU A 130 -0.66 5.89 8.48
C GLU A 130 0.19 4.68 8.08
N PHE A 131 1.36 4.91 7.49
CA PHE A 131 2.26 3.85 7.06
C PHE A 131 2.89 3.13 8.25
N ARG A 132 3.19 3.85 9.35
CA ARG A 132 3.62 3.22 10.61
C ARG A 132 2.56 2.28 11.15
N ALA A 133 1.33 2.77 11.29
CA ALA A 133 0.21 1.97 11.76
C ALA A 133 -0.03 0.77 10.85
N PHE A 134 0.07 0.96 9.53
CA PHE A 134 -0.08 -0.10 8.54
C PHE A 134 0.98 -1.20 8.64
N VAL A 135 2.26 -0.84 8.71
CA VAL A 135 3.35 -1.81 8.90
C VAL A 135 3.20 -2.53 10.24
N CYS A 136 2.79 -1.82 11.29
CA CYS A 136 2.52 -2.43 12.59
C CYS A 136 1.37 -3.45 12.52
N TRP A 137 0.25 -3.07 11.91
CA TRP A 137 -0.89 -3.95 11.69
C TRP A 137 -0.50 -5.19 10.89
N LEU A 138 0.26 -5.02 9.80
CA LEU A 138 0.70 -6.11 8.94
C LEU A 138 1.61 -7.10 9.67
N GLY A 139 2.52 -6.60 10.52
CA GLY A 139 3.39 -7.42 11.36
C GLY A 139 2.64 -8.24 12.41
N LEU A 140 1.52 -7.72 12.94
CA LEU A 140 0.65 -8.44 13.86
C LEU A 140 -0.24 -9.46 13.15
N LYS A 141 -0.77 -9.12 11.97
CA LYS A 141 -1.65 -10.00 11.18
C LYS A 141 -0.89 -11.17 10.55
N TYR A 142 0.32 -10.92 10.07
CA TYR A 142 1.16 -11.92 9.37
C TYR A 142 2.55 -12.04 10.03
N PRO A 143 2.64 -12.52 11.28
CA PRO A 143 3.89 -12.53 12.04
C PRO A 143 5.00 -13.36 11.37
N ASN A 144 4.63 -14.41 10.63
CA ASN A 144 5.58 -15.29 9.95
C ASN A 144 6.24 -14.66 8.71
N TRP A 145 5.70 -13.54 8.21
CA TRP A 145 6.22 -12.87 7.01
C TRP A 145 7.45 -12.03 7.30
N PHE A 146 7.67 -11.70 8.57
CA PHE A 146 8.76 -10.85 8.97
C PHE A 146 9.73 -11.60 9.86
N LYS A 147 10.99 -11.68 9.41
CA LYS A 147 12.08 -12.28 10.17
C LYS A 147 12.86 -11.16 10.87
N GLY A 148 12.94 -11.20 12.19
CA GLY A 148 13.86 -10.33 12.96
C GLY A 148 13.28 -9.70 14.22
N ASN A 149 14.17 -9.20 15.07
CA ASN A 149 13.82 -8.59 16.36
C ASN A 149 13.15 -7.21 16.23
N ALA A 150 13.24 -6.54 15.07
CA ALA A 150 12.71 -5.19 14.87
C ALA A 150 11.18 -5.10 15.07
N ILE A 151 10.44 -6.12 14.65
CA ILE A 151 8.99 -6.22 14.90
C ILE A 151 8.73 -6.50 16.38
N LYS A 152 9.46 -7.42 17.00
CA LYS A 152 9.35 -7.65 18.45
C LYS A 152 9.63 -6.39 19.27
N LEU A 153 10.50 -5.50 18.80
CA LEU A 153 10.79 -4.19 19.40
C LEU A 153 9.69 -3.15 19.16
N LEU A 154 9.01 -3.17 18.01
CA LEU A 154 7.81 -2.35 17.76
C LEU A 154 6.62 -2.78 18.63
N PHE A 155 6.58 -4.06 19.03
CA PHE A 155 5.47 -4.67 19.80
C PHE A 155 5.83 -5.03 21.25
N SER A 156 6.96 -4.57 21.78
CA SER A 156 7.35 -4.85 23.17
C SER A 156 6.46 -4.07 24.14
N GLY A 157 5.29 -4.62 24.45
CA GLY A 157 4.53 -4.20 25.64
C GLY A 157 3.01 -4.19 25.55
N LYS A 158 2.36 -4.54 24.43
CA LYS A 158 0.89 -4.59 24.37
C LYS A 158 0.39 -5.77 23.51
N ASP A 159 -0.49 -6.57 24.09
CA ASP A 159 -1.27 -7.60 23.39
C ASP A 159 -2.37 -6.92 22.55
N VAL A 160 -1.97 -6.39 21.39
CA VAL A 160 -2.87 -5.71 20.45
C VAL A 160 -3.30 -6.69 19.38
N SER A 161 -4.60 -7.01 19.33
CA SER A 161 -5.17 -7.79 18.23
C SER A 161 -5.06 -7.02 16.91
N PRO A 162 -4.61 -7.64 15.80
CA PRO A 162 -4.61 -7.02 14.48
C PRO A 162 -6.02 -6.69 13.97
N ASP A 163 -7.07 -7.30 14.55
CA ASP A 163 -8.46 -7.01 14.18
C ASP A 163 -9.03 -5.80 14.95
N ASN A 164 -8.24 -5.16 15.82
CA ASN A 164 -8.63 -3.91 16.48
C ASN A 164 -8.28 -2.70 15.60
N TYR A 165 -8.96 -2.53 14.47
CA TYR A 165 -8.74 -1.43 13.52
C TYR A 165 -8.85 -0.04 14.18
N LYS A 166 -9.76 0.11 15.16
CA LYS A 166 -9.89 1.32 15.97
C LYS A 166 -8.59 1.70 16.69
N TYR A 167 -7.86 0.74 17.26
CA TYR A 167 -6.58 1.02 17.91
C TYR A 167 -5.58 1.67 16.94
N PHE A 168 -5.47 1.14 15.72
CA PHE A 168 -4.56 1.68 14.71
C PHE A 168 -5.00 3.07 14.24
N ARG A 169 -6.30 3.28 14.02
CA ARG A 169 -6.85 4.60 13.71
C ARG A 169 -6.57 5.63 14.81
N ASP A 170 -6.81 5.27 16.07
CA ASP A 170 -6.56 6.15 17.22
C ASP A 170 -5.05 6.44 17.36
N ALA A 171 -4.19 5.45 17.07
CA ALA A 171 -2.73 5.63 17.04
C ALA A 171 -2.27 6.59 15.92
N ILE A 172 -2.89 6.55 14.74
CA ILE A 172 -2.64 7.52 13.66
C ILE A 172 -2.95 8.93 14.16
N GLY A 173 -4.12 9.12 14.78
CA GLY A 173 -4.52 10.41 15.35
C GLY A 173 -3.54 10.91 16.41
N TYR A 174 -3.12 10.02 17.32
CA TYR A 174 -2.14 10.34 18.37
C TYR A 174 -0.78 10.77 17.79
N LEU A 175 -0.26 10.04 16.79
CA LEU A 175 1.02 10.37 16.16
C LEU A 175 0.96 11.66 15.35
N LYS A 176 -0.15 11.95 14.67
CA LYS A 176 -0.37 13.23 13.97
C LYS A 176 -0.37 14.41 14.95
N ALA A 177 -0.93 14.22 16.15
CA ALA A 177 -0.92 15.24 17.21
C ALA A 177 0.46 15.38 17.90
N ASN A 178 1.35 14.38 17.76
CA ASN A 178 2.65 14.32 18.43
C ASN A 178 3.79 14.01 17.43
N PRO A 179 4.07 14.89 16.45
CA PRO A 179 5.02 14.61 15.36
C PRO A 179 6.46 14.39 15.84
N SER A 180 6.85 14.88 17.02
CA SER A 180 8.18 14.62 17.62
C SER A 180 8.46 13.14 17.84
N LEU A 181 7.42 12.33 18.10
CA LEU A 181 7.53 10.87 18.30
C LEU A 181 7.85 10.09 17.02
N MET A 182 7.85 10.76 15.87
CA MET A 182 8.17 10.19 14.56
C MET A 182 9.61 10.53 14.11
N LEU A 183 10.32 11.43 14.82
CA LEU A 183 11.65 11.92 14.41
C LEU A 183 12.81 11.09 14.98
N ASP A 184 12.58 10.28 16.03
CA ASP A 184 13.63 9.52 16.73
C ASP A 184 14.17 8.30 15.97
N GLU A 185 13.49 7.83 14.91
CA GLU A 185 13.90 6.62 14.17
C GLU A 185 15.01 6.86 13.13
N ARG A 186 15.48 8.11 12.92
CA ARG A 186 16.59 8.44 11.98
C ARG A 186 18.00 8.18 12.54
N ARG A 187 18.16 7.64 13.75
CA ARG A 187 19.46 7.57 14.45
C ARG A 187 20.11 6.20 14.55
N SER A 188 19.61 5.19 13.85
CA SER A 188 20.25 3.85 13.81
C SER A 188 20.53 3.45 12.37
N GLU A 189 21.59 4.04 11.81
CA GLU A 189 22.37 3.45 10.71
C GLU A 189 23.32 2.38 11.28
#